data_AF-A0A0L8V878-F1
#
_entry.id   AF-A0A0L8V878-F1
#
_cell.length_a   1.000
_cell.length_b   1.000
_cell.length_c   1.000
_cell.angle_alpha   90.00
_cell.angle_beta   90.00
_cell.angle_gamma   90.00
#
_symmetry.space_group_name_H-M   'P 1'
#
loop_
_entity.id
_entity.type
_entity.pdbx_description
1 polymer ?
#
loop_
_entity_poly.entity_id
_entity_poly.type
_entity_poly.pdbx_seq_one_letter_code
_entity_poly.pdbx_strand_id
1 'polypeptide(L)'
;MWTGLPAIRSEADKQKNEYQFSIQKNKAMPLTNNDILKKLRVALKLRDDDIVEILKLVDYPISKSELGAFFRSIEHPNYKPLQDQILRNFLNGLIIYKRGPKDKGPGQTPEKKAE
;
A
#
# COMPACT_ATOMS: atom_id res chain seq x y z
N MET A 1 53.18 25.55 -11.88
CA MET A 1 52.19 24.54 -11.44
C MET A 1 51.30 25.20 -10.41
N TRP A 2 50.05 25.51 -10.79
CA TRP A 2 49.05 26.18 -9.95
C TRP A 2 47.95 25.13 -9.70
N THR A 3 47.88 24.59 -8.49
CA THR A 3 46.92 23.56 -8.11
C THR A 3 45.53 24.19 -8.00
N GLY A 4 44.56 23.62 -8.71
CA GLY A 4 43.20 24.15 -8.81
C GLY A 4 42.58 24.38 -7.43
N LEU A 5 42.24 25.64 -7.13
CA LEU A 5 41.43 26.00 -5.97
C LEU A 5 40.07 25.30 -6.08
N PRO A 6 39.55 24.70 -4.99
CA PRO A 6 38.20 24.16 -4.99
C PRO A 6 37.23 25.32 -5.22
N ALA A 7 36.39 25.22 -6.25
CA ALA A 7 35.35 26.20 -6.53
C ALA A 7 34.51 26.39 -5.26
N ILE A 8 34.59 27.58 -4.67
CA ILE A 8 33.76 27.99 -3.53
C ILE A 8 32.33 28.02 -4.05
N ARG A 9 31.59 26.94 -3.80
CA ARG A 9 30.20 26.77 -4.21
C ARG A 9 29.39 27.91 -3.59
N SER A 10 28.76 28.74 -4.44
CA SER A 10 28.10 29.96 -3.98
C SER A 10 26.98 29.61 -2.99
N GLU A 11 26.73 30.48 -2.02
CA GLU A 11 25.66 30.29 -1.03
C GLU A 11 24.29 30.14 -1.71
N ALA A 12 24.11 30.78 -2.88
CA ALA A 12 22.94 30.62 -3.74
C ALA A 12 22.81 29.20 -4.33
N ASP A 13 23.91 28.50 -4.62
CA ASP A 13 23.89 27.10 -5.09
C ASP A 13 23.60 26.12 -3.96
N LYS A 14 24.03 26.41 -2.73
CA LYS A 14 23.61 25.66 -1.53
C LYS A 14 22.11 25.82 -1.29
N GLN A 15 21.62 27.05 -1.33
CA GLN A 15 20.21 27.35 -1.13
C GLN A 15 19.33 26.76 -2.24
N LYS A 16 19.80 26.75 -3.50
CA LYS A 16 19.13 26.04 -4.59
C LYS A 16 19.10 24.53 -4.37
N ASN A 17 20.21 23.91 -3.94
CA ASN A 17 20.22 22.47 -3.65
C ASN A 17 19.32 22.12 -2.46
N GLU A 18 19.30 22.93 -1.41
CA GLU A 18 18.43 22.78 -0.25
C GLU A 18 16.96 22.99 -0.61
N TYR A 19 16.66 23.97 -1.46
CA TYR A 19 15.32 24.19 -2.00
C TYR A 19 14.88 23.01 -2.86
N GLN A 20 15.70 22.56 -3.81
CA GLN A 20 15.41 21.38 -4.63
C GLN A 20 15.24 20.12 -3.78
N PHE A 21 16.05 19.94 -2.75
CA PHE A 21 15.90 18.86 -1.77
C PHE A 21 14.60 18.98 -0.98
N SER A 22 14.21 20.19 -0.56
CA SER A 22 12.95 20.44 0.15
C SER A 22 11.70 20.19 -0.71
N ILE A 23 11.76 20.54 -2.01
CA ILE A 23 10.69 20.26 -2.98
C ILE A 23 10.59 18.75 -3.25
N GLN A 24 11.73 18.05 -3.33
CA GLN A 24 11.76 16.59 -3.45
C GLN A 24 11.23 15.89 -2.19
N LYS A 25 11.48 16.44 -0.99
CA LYS A 25 11.01 15.92 0.31
C LYS A 25 9.52 16.18 0.56
N ASN A 26 8.99 17.27 0.03
CA ASN A 26 7.56 17.62 0.07
C ASN A 26 6.77 17.14 -1.17
N LYS A 27 7.43 16.44 -2.10
CA LYS A 27 6.74 15.72 -3.16
C LYS A 27 5.94 14.62 -2.49
N ALA A 28 4.62 14.80 -2.40
CA ALA A 28 3.71 13.76 -1.96
C ALA A 28 4.05 12.49 -2.74
N MET A 29 4.67 11.52 -2.05
CA MET A 29 4.97 10.24 -2.65
C MET A 29 3.63 9.68 -3.16
N PRO A 30 3.60 9.13 -4.39
CA PRO A 30 2.37 8.55 -4.91
C PRO A 30 1.85 7.52 -3.90
N LEU A 31 0.57 7.63 -3.57
CA LEU A 31 -0.11 6.79 -2.59
C LEU A 31 0.06 5.32 -2.98
N THR A 32 0.74 4.53 -2.13
CA THR A 32 0.94 3.11 -2.42
C THR A 32 -0.26 2.28 -1.99
N ASN A 33 -0.38 1.05 -2.53
CA ASN A 33 -1.41 0.11 -2.10
C ASN A 33 -1.34 -0.22 -0.60
N ASN A 34 -0.13 -0.31 -0.04
CA ASN A 34 0.08 -0.46 1.40
C ASN A 34 -0.50 0.74 2.16
N ASP A 35 -0.30 1.96 1.67
CA ASP A 35 -0.84 3.17 2.28
C ASP A 35 -2.38 3.21 2.22
N ILE A 36 -2.97 2.79 1.09
CA ILE A 36 -4.42 2.65 0.94
C ILE A 36 -4.96 1.68 1.99
N LEU A 37 -4.38 0.48 2.08
CA LEU A 37 -4.82 -0.54 3.04
C LEU A 37 -4.66 -0.05 4.49
N LYS A 38 -3.54 0.60 4.84
CA LYS A 38 -3.31 1.21 6.15
C LYS A 38 -4.35 2.27 6.47
N LYS A 39 -4.63 3.18 5.54
CA LYS A 39 -5.63 4.25 5.70
C LYS A 39 -7.04 3.68 5.88
N LEU A 40 -7.44 2.69 5.08
CA LEU A 40 -8.74 2.04 5.19
C LEU A 40 -8.89 1.30 6.52
N ARG A 41 -7.85 0.59 6.96
CA ARG A 41 -7.83 -0.07 8.27
C ARG A 41 -8.14 0.92 9.40
N VAL A 42 -7.43 2.05 9.44
CA VAL A 42 -7.62 3.07 10.47
C VAL A 42 -8.98 3.76 10.34
N ALA A 43 -9.36 4.18 9.14
CA ALA A 43 -10.62 4.89 8.89
C ALA A 43 -11.85 4.07 9.26
N LEU A 44 -11.81 2.75 9.04
CA LEU A 44 -12.91 1.83 9.32
C LEU A 44 -12.75 1.09 10.66
N LYS A 45 -11.71 1.43 11.45
CA LYS A 45 -11.37 0.81 12.74
C LYS A 45 -11.28 -0.72 12.67
N LEU A 46 -10.71 -1.23 11.57
CA LEU A 46 -10.53 -2.66 11.36
C LEU A 46 -9.31 -3.16 12.14
N ARG A 47 -9.48 -4.32 12.77
CA ARG A 47 -8.40 -5.14 13.34
C ARG A 47 -7.80 -6.02 12.26
N ASP A 48 -6.62 -6.56 12.53
CA ASP A 48 -5.97 -7.51 11.62
C ASP A 48 -6.83 -8.76 11.39
N ASP A 49 -7.57 -9.19 12.43
CA ASP A 49 -8.55 -10.28 12.36
C ASP A 49 -9.66 -9.98 11.33
N ASP A 50 -10.22 -8.77 11.35
CA ASP A 50 -11.28 -8.36 10.42
C ASP A 50 -10.78 -8.37 8.97
N ILE A 51 -9.53 -7.93 8.74
CA ILE A 51 -8.95 -7.93 7.39
C ILE A 51 -8.77 -9.36 6.85
N VAL A 52 -8.37 -10.29 7.72
CA VAL A 52 -8.27 -11.72 7.36
C VAL A 52 -9.65 -12.27 7.00
N GLU A 53 -10.68 -11.96 7.78
CA GLU A 53 -12.06 -12.36 7.49
C GLU A 53 -12.57 -11.77 6.17
N ILE A 54 -12.33 -10.49 5.94
CA ILE A 54 -12.73 -9.78 4.71
C ILE A 54 -12.13 -10.44 3.47
N LEU A 55 -10.84 -10.77 3.50
CA LEU A 55 -10.17 -11.44 2.39
C LEU A 55 -10.64 -12.89 2.21
N LYS A 56 -11.00 -13.57 3.30
CA LYS A 56 -11.59 -14.91 3.26
C LYS A 56 -12.96 -14.95 2.56
N LEU A 57 -13.74 -13.86 2.60
CA LEU A 57 -15.03 -13.76 1.90
C LEU A 57 -14.93 -13.84 0.37
N VAL A 58 -13.73 -13.62 -0.19
CA VAL A 58 -13.46 -13.69 -1.64
C VAL A 58 -12.46 -14.80 -1.97
N ASP A 59 -12.43 -15.86 -1.16
CA ASP A 59 -11.56 -17.03 -1.31
C ASP A 59 -10.06 -16.68 -1.38
N TYR A 60 -9.66 -15.59 -0.72
CA TYR A 60 -8.26 -15.16 -0.62
C TYR A 60 -7.77 -15.27 0.84
N PRO A 61 -7.50 -16.49 1.36
CA PRO A 61 -7.03 -16.64 2.72
C PRO A 61 -5.61 -16.07 2.87
N ILE A 62 -5.40 -15.25 3.91
CA ILE A 62 -4.09 -14.71 4.26
C ILE A 62 -3.78 -14.96 5.74
N SER A 63 -2.50 -15.19 6.06
CA SER A 63 -2.06 -15.31 7.46
C SER A 63 -1.83 -13.94 8.11
N LYS A 64 -1.98 -13.86 9.44
CA LYS A 64 -1.67 -12.63 10.20
C LYS A 64 -0.21 -12.19 10.03
N SER A 65 0.72 -13.14 9.92
CA SER A 65 2.15 -12.87 9.73
C SER A 65 2.42 -12.18 8.39
N GLU A 66 1.74 -12.61 7.34
CA GLU A 66 1.84 -12.01 6.00
C GLU A 66 1.18 -10.63 5.96
N LEU A 67 0.00 -10.49 6.56
CA LEU A 67 -0.66 -9.20 6.70
C LEU A 67 0.22 -8.19 7.44
N GLY A 68 0.90 -8.62 8.51
CA GLY A 68 1.86 -7.81 9.25
C GLY A 68 3.03 -7.32 8.38
N ALA A 69 3.42 -8.04 7.33
CA ALA A 69 4.46 -7.61 6.39
C ALA A 69 4.04 -6.43 5.51
N PHE A 70 2.75 -6.34 5.16
CA PHE A 70 2.22 -5.20 4.39
C PHE A 70 2.16 -3.91 5.22
N PHE A 71 2.09 -4.02 6.55
CA PHE A 71 1.99 -2.87 7.42
C PHE A 71 3.34 -2.29 7.88
N ARG A 72 4.45 -2.94 7.55
CA ARG A 72 5.79 -2.44 7.92
C ARG A 72 6.17 -1.18 7.13
N SER A 73 7.21 -0.50 7.59
CA SER A 73 7.86 0.58 6.85
C SER A 73 8.66 0.01 5.68
N ILE A 74 8.80 0.77 4.59
CA ILE A 74 9.47 0.32 3.35
C ILE A 74 10.93 -0.11 3.56
N GLU A 75 11.60 0.46 4.57
CA GLU A 75 13.00 0.17 4.93
C GLU A 75 13.16 -1.13 5.73
N HIS A 76 12.07 -1.74 6.18
CA HIS A 76 12.12 -2.92 7.02
C HIS A 76 12.46 -4.18 6.18
N PRO A 77 13.36 -5.08 6.64
CA PRO A 77 13.79 -6.25 5.86
C PRO A 77 12.63 -7.18 5.46
N ASN A 78 11.63 -7.30 6.33
CA ASN A 78 10.40 -8.07 6.09
C ASN A 78 9.24 -7.23 5.54
N TYR A 79 9.50 -6.07 4.93
CA TYR A 79 8.48 -5.31 4.21
C TYR A 79 8.09 -6.04 2.93
N LYS A 80 6.78 -6.08 2.64
CA LYS A 80 6.29 -6.58 1.37
C LYS A 80 5.39 -5.54 0.71
N PRO A 81 5.60 -5.24 -0.59
CA PRO A 81 4.67 -4.40 -1.34
C PRO A 81 3.34 -5.15 -1.52
N LEU A 82 2.23 -4.43 -1.31
CA LEU A 82 0.88 -4.94 -1.52
C LEU A 82 0.57 -4.87 -3.02
N GLN A 83 0.27 -6.02 -3.62
CA GLN A 83 -0.07 -6.09 -5.04
C GLN A 83 -1.49 -5.61 -5.30
N ASP A 84 -1.74 -5.08 -6.50
CA ASP A 84 -3.07 -4.58 -6.93
C ASP A 84 -4.16 -5.65 -6.78
N GLN A 85 -3.82 -6.91 -7.06
CA GLN A 85 -4.75 -8.03 -6.95
C GLN A 85 -5.26 -8.21 -5.51
N ILE A 86 -4.37 -8.06 -4.52
CA ILE A 86 -4.73 -8.20 -3.10
C ILE A 86 -5.63 -7.04 -2.70
N LEU A 87 -5.30 -5.82 -3.10
CA LEU A 87 -6.12 -4.64 -2.81
C LEU A 87 -7.52 -4.75 -3.44
N ARG A 88 -7.62 -5.21 -4.69
CA ARG A 88 -8.89 -5.48 -5.37
C ARG A 88 -9.74 -6.48 -4.60
N ASN A 89 -9.14 -7.60 -4.21
CA ASN A 89 -9.82 -8.64 -3.44
C ASN A 89 -10.28 -8.11 -2.08
N PHE A 90 -9.44 -7.34 -1.39
CA PHE A 90 -9.81 -6.69 -0.14
C PHE A 90 -11.02 -5.76 -0.31
N LEU A 91 -11.04 -4.91 -1.33
CA LEU A 91 -12.16 -3.99 -1.58
C LEU A 91 -13.46 -4.73 -1.93
N ASN A 92 -13.38 -5.81 -2.72
CA ASN A 92 -14.53 -6.67 -3.02
C ASN A 92 -15.05 -7.36 -1.75
N GLY A 93 -14.15 -7.93 -0.94
CA GLY A 93 -14.50 -8.52 0.35
C GLY A 93 -15.11 -7.50 1.31
N LEU A 94 -14.60 -6.26 1.31
CA LEU A 94 -15.08 -5.19 2.16
C LEU A 94 -16.52 -4.79 1.81
N ILE A 95 -16.88 -4.81 0.53
CA ILE A 95 -18.26 -4.61 0.08
C ILE A 95 -19.16 -5.70 0.67
N ILE A 96 -18.78 -6.97 0.55
CA ILE A 96 -19.54 -8.11 1.11
C ILE A 96 -19.65 -7.96 2.63
N TYR A 97 -18.55 -7.63 3.31
CA TYR A 97 -18.50 -7.50 4.77
C TYR A 97 -19.40 -6.38 5.31
N LYS A 98 -19.47 -5.22 4.63
CA LYS A 98 -20.25 -4.06 5.09
C LYS A 98 -21.68 -4.00 4.56
N ARG A 99 -21.95 -4.52 3.37
CA ARG A 99 -23.27 -4.42 2.71
C ARG A 99 -24.01 -5.75 2.63
N GLY A 100 -23.35 -6.86 2.90
CA GLY A 100 -23.86 -8.20 2.64
C GLY A 100 -23.51 -8.70 1.24
N PRO A 101 -23.65 -10.01 0.99
CA PRO A 101 -23.45 -10.58 -0.33
C PRO A 101 -24.46 -9.97 -1.30
N LYS A 102 -23.99 -9.56 -2.48
CA LYS A 102 -24.89 -9.14 -3.55
C LYS A 102 -25.77 -10.32 -3.92
N ASP A 103 -27.10 -10.14 -3.91
CA ASP A 103 -28.01 -11.13 -4.46
C ASP A 103 -27.53 -11.49 -5.86
N LYS A 104 -27.36 -12.80 -6.11
CA LYS A 104 -26.90 -13.29 -7.40
C LYS A 104 -27.96 -12.91 -8.44
N GLY A 105 -27.76 -11.79 -9.12
CA GLY A 105 -28.44 -11.53 -10.39
C GLY A 105 -28.19 -12.71 -11.32
N PRO A 106 -29.18 -13.12 -12.14
CA PRO A 106 -29.09 -14.35 -12.95
C PRO A 106 -27.86 -14.25 -13.86
N GLY A 107 -26.81 -15.05 -13.59
CA GLY A 107 -25.60 -15.08 -14.43
C GLY A 107 -24.26 -15.39 -13.75
N GLN A 108 -24.17 -15.55 -12.42
CA GLN A 108 -22.91 -15.94 -11.76
C GLN A 108 -22.95 -17.39 -11.28
N THR A 109 -22.70 -18.30 -12.21
CA THR A 109 -22.41 -19.71 -11.92
C THR A 109 -21.04 -19.78 -11.25
N PRO A 110 -20.88 -20.49 -10.12
CA PRO A 110 -19.56 -20.77 -9.58
C PRO A 110 -18.83 -21.66 -10.59
N GLU A 111 -17.73 -21.15 -11.17
CA GLU A 111 -16.74 -21.99 -11.84
C GLU A 111 -16.23 -23.00 -10.81
N LYS A 112 -16.80 -24.21 -10.83
CA LYS A 112 -16.19 -25.38 -10.23
C LYS A 112 -14.82 -25.51 -10.86
N LYS A 113 -13.75 -25.33 -10.08
CA LYS A 113 -12.45 -25.90 -10.46
C LYS A 113 -12.65 -27.40 -10.54
N ALA A 114 -12.67 -27.91 -11.76
CA ALA A 114 -12.69 -29.33 -12.06
C ALA A 114 -11.44 -29.98 -11.47
N GLU A 115 -11.66 -31.14 -10.89
CA GLU A 115 -10.71 -32.06 -10.28
C GLU A 115 -9.73 -32.63 -11.33
#